data_AF-A0A7V9JVR8-F1
#
_entry.id   AF-A0A7V9JVR8-F1
#
_cell.length_a   1.000
_cell.length_b   1.000
_cell.length_c   1.000
_cell.angle_alpha   90.00
_cell.angle_beta   90.00
_cell.angle_gamma   90.00
#
_symmetry.space_group_name_H-M   'P 1'
#
loop_
_entity.id
_entity.type
_entity.pdbx_description
1 polymer ?
#
loop_
_entity_poly.entity_id
_entity_poly.type
_entity_poly.pdbx_seq_one_letter_code
_entity_poly.pdbx_strand_id
1 'polypeptide(L)'
;MSKYSAKSIANLSFCLLIIFSINLGCINFRKPWRDYSDKPFNSEEWLAGDEIERGRMYGDLFISRKLDGKSREDVIKLLGEPNKKLTVEGREVWLYRIENRFGNDLRNFPVSFEGKKGAFAGGVRGGTISMIVDDDWVNK
;
A
#
# COMPACT_ATOMS: atom_id res chain seq x y z
N MET A 1 2.32 0.76 -62.02
CA MET A 1 1.19 1.69 -61.89
C MET A 1 0.35 1.28 -60.68
N SER A 2 0.35 2.09 -59.63
CA SER A 2 -0.48 1.85 -58.44
C SER A 2 -1.95 2.05 -58.79
N LYS A 3 -2.81 1.06 -58.52
CA LYS A 3 -4.25 1.07 -58.82
C LYS A 3 -5.09 1.79 -57.76
N TYR A 4 -4.45 2.49 -56.81
CA TYR A 4 -5.13 3.08 -55.66
C TYR A 4 -5.27 4.59 -55.81
N SER A 5 -6.49 5.08 -55.66
CA SER A 5 -6.80 6.51 -55.65
C SER A 5 -6.12 7.19 -54.47
N ALA A 6 -5.61 8.42 -54.67
CA ALA A 6 -5.01 9.22 -53.61
C ALA A 6 -5.95 9.41 -52.39
N LYS A 7 -7.27 9.41 -52.63
CA LYS A 7 -8.29 9.45 -51.56
C LYS A 7 -8.28 8.18 -50.70
N SER A 8 -8.09 7.02 -51.33
CA SER A 8 -8.01 5.74 -50.61
C SER A 8 -6.76 5.66 -49.74
N ILE A 9 -5.63 6.19 -50.22
CA ILE A 9 -4.38 6.26 -49.46
C ILE A 9 -4.53 7.21 -48.27
N ALA A 10 -5.12 8.39 -48.48
CA ALA A 10 -5.36 9.37 -47.41
C ALA A 10 -6.29 8.80 -46.31
N ASN A 11 -7.37 8.13 -46.70
CA ASN A 11 -8.29 7.49 -45.75
C ASN A 11 -7.59 6.40 -44.95
N LEU A 12 -6.75 5.57 -45.59
CA LEU A 12 -6.02 4.51 -44.90
C LEU A 12 -5.04 5.08 -43.88
N SER A 13 -4.28 6.12 -44.26
CA SER A 13 -3.35 6.80 -43.36
C SER A 13 -4.06 7.42 -42.16
N PHE A 14 -5.23 8.02 -42.37
CA PHE A 14 -6.04 8.58 -41.28
C PHE A 14 -6.56 7.50 -40.33
N CYS A 15 -7.04 6.37 -40.86
CA CYS A 15 -7.44 5.22 -40.03
C CYS A 15 -6.28 4.68 -39.20
N LEU A 16 -5.09 4.54 -39.80
CA LEU A 16 -3.89 4.07 -39.08
C LEU A 16 -3.46 5.04 -37.98
N LEU A 17 -3.56 6.35 -38.21
CA LEU A 17 -3.27 7.37 -37.19
C LEU A 17 -4.24 7.29 -36.02
N ILE A 18 -5.55 7.11 -36.26
CA ILE A 18 -6.54 6.94 -35.18
C ILE A 18 -6.22 5.69 -34.36
N ILE A 19 -5.94 4.56 -35.00
CA ILE A 19 -5.60 3.31 -34.31
C ILE A 19 -4.33 3.51 -33.46
N PHE A 20 -3.31 4.18 -34.01
CA PHE A 20 -2.09 4.47 -33.29
C PHE A 20 -2.33 5.39 -32.07
N SER A 21 -3.15 6.43 -32.21
CA SER A 21 -3.53 7.33 -31.12
C SER A 21 -4.31 6.61 -30.02
N ILE A 22 -5.23 5.71 -30.37
CA ILE A 22 -5.97 4.90 -29.39
C ILE A 22 -5.02 3.96 -28.65
N ASN A 23 -4.10 3.29 -29.35
CA ASN A 23 -3.11 2.41 -28.73
C ASN A 23 -2.19 3.17 -27.75
N LEU A 24 -1.71 4.36 -28.12
CA LEU A 24 -0.93 5.22 -27.22
C LEU A 24 -1.74 5.67 -25.99
N GLY A 25 -3.03 5.99 -26.17
CA GLY A 25 -3.93 6.32 -25.07
C GLY A 25 -4.13 5.15 -24.10
N CYS A 26 -4.35 3.94 -24.64
CA CYS A 26 -4.64 2.74 -23.86
C CYS A 26 -3.45 2.16 -23.08
N ILE A 27 -2.20 2.35 -23.55
CA ILE A 27 -1.00 1.83 -22.85
C ILE A 27 -0.79 2.49 -21.48
N ASN A 28 -1.27 3.72 -21.27
CA ASN A 28 -1.18 4.43 -19.99
C ASN A 28 -2.40 4.27 -19.08
N PHE A 29 -3.45 3.55 -19.51
CA PHE A 29 -4.52 3.17 -18.59
C PHE A 29 -4.02 2.03 -17.71
N ARG A 30 -3.48 2.39 -16.54
CA ARG A 30 -3.32 1.51 -15.38
C ARG A 30 -4.59 0.65 -15.28
N LYS A 31 -4.42 -0.66 -15.39
CA LYS A 31 -5.48 -1.68 -15.50
C LYS A 31 -6.75 -1.27 -14.70
N PRO A 32 -7.91 -1.10 -15.35
CA PRO A 32 -9.15 -0.72 -14.65
C PRO A 32 -9.69 -1.86 -13.77
N TRP A 33 -9.20 -3.08 -13.99
CA TRP A 33 -9.53 -4.27 -13.21
C TRP A 33 -8.54 -4.41 -12.05
N ARG A 34 -9.06 -4.32 -10.83
CA ARG A 34 -8.27 -4.53 -9.61
C ARG A 34 -7.93 -6.01 -9.49
N ASP A 35 -6.63 -6.27 -9.49
CA ASP A 35 -6.08 -7.59 -9.25
C ASP A 35 -6.00 -7.83 -7.74
N TYR A 36 -6.99 -8.56 -7.22
CA TYR A 36 -7.13 -8.93 -5.81
C TYR A 36 -6.47 -10.26 -5.46
N SER A 37 -5.59 -10.79 -6.32
CA SER A 37 -4.78 -11.96 -5.97
C SER A 37 -3.95 -11.66 -4.72
N ASP A 38 -3.80 -12.63 -3.83
CA ASP A 38 -2.86 -12.53 -2.70
C ASP A 38 -1.46 -12.17 -3.23
N LYS A 39 -0.95 -11.00 -2.85
CA LYS A 39 0.39 -10.55 -3.24
C LYS A 39 1.31 -10.59 -2.02
N PRO A 40 2.55 -11.06 -2.18
CA PRO A 40 3.52 -10.97 -1.11
C PRO A 40 3.84 -9.50 -0.85
N PHE A 41 3.92 -9.12 0.43
CA PHE A 41 4.32 -7.77 0.82
C PHE A 41 5.66 -7.36 0.18
N ASN A 42 5.69 -6.19 -0.48
CA ASN A 42 6.87 -5.60 -1.09
C ASN A 42 7.32 -4.34 -0.33
N SER A 43 8.54 -4.39 0.23
CA SER A 43 9.11 -3.27 1.00
C SER A 43 9.44 -2.06 0.14
N GLU A 44 9.90 -2.27 -1.10
CA GLU A 44 10.25 -1.17 -2.00
C GLU A 44 9.00 -0.37 -2.40
N GLU A 45 7.92 -1.08 -2.72
CA GLU A 45 6.62 -0.46 -3.02
C GLU A 45 6.04 0.25 -1.78
N TRP A 46 6.20 -0.32 -0.59
CA TRP A 46 5.79 0.33 0.66
C TRP A 46 6.51 1.65 0.90
N LEU A 47 7.84 1.64 0.75
CA LEU A 47 8.68 2.82 0.96
C LEU A 47 8.40 3.91 -0.08
N ALA A 48 8.20 3.53 -1.34
CA ALA A 48 7.87 4.45 -2.42
C ALA A 48 6.40 4.92 -2.42
N GLY A 49 5.51 4.16 -1.78
CA GLY A 49 4.08 4.40 -1.74
C GLY A 49 3.70 5.54 -0.78
N ASP A 50 2.60 6.22 -1.12
CA ASP A 50 1.92 7.15 -0.24
C ASP A 50 1.05 6.42 0.81
N GLU A 51 0.36 7.18 1.66
CA GLU A 51 -0.51 6.63 2.73
C GLU A 51 -1.60 5.69 2.19
N ILE A 52 -2.11 5.95 0.98
CA ILE A 52 -3.17 5.16 0.35
C ILE A 52 -2.59 3.85 -0.17
N GLU A 53 -1.45 3.88 -0.87
CA GLU A 53 -0.79 2.66 -1.35
C GLU A 53 -0.32 1.79 -0.18
N ARG A 54 0.22 2.37 0.90
CA ARG A 54 0.54 1.64 2.14
C ARG A 54 -0.69 1.02 2.79
N GLY A 55 -1.80 1.74 2.81
CA GLY A 55 -3.09 1.21 3.30
C GLY A 55 -3.58 0.00 2.51
N ARG A 56 -3.23 -0.13 1.22
CA ARG A 56 -3.55 -1.33 0.41
C ARG A 56 -2.66 -2.51 0.77
N MET A 57 -1.37 -2.26 0.98
CA MET A 57 -0.39 -3.29 1.34
C MET A 57 -0.46 -3.71 2.83
N TYR A 58 -1.20 -2.98 3.66
CA TYR A 58 -1.37 -3.31 5.08
C TYR A 58 -1.89 -4.74 5.28
N GLY A 59 -2.86 -5.18 4.47
CA GLY A 59 -3.41 -6.54 4.54
C GLY A 59 -2.32 -7.59 4.30
N ASP A 60 -1.53 -7.42 3.24
CA ASP A 60 -0.43 -8.30 2.88
C ASP A 60 0.64 -8.35 3.99
N LEU A 61 0.97 -7.20 4.58
CA LEU A 61 1.94 -7.09 5.67
C LEU A 61 1.44 -7.76 6.96
N PHE A 62 0.17 -7.55 7.30
CA PHE A 62 -0.47 -8.09 8.49
C PHE A 62 -0.63 -9.61 8.40
N ILE A 63 -1.15 -10.12 7.27
CA ILE A 63 -1.38 -11.55 7.05
C ILE A 63 -0.05 -12.30 6.95
N SER A 64 0.95 -11.72 6.29
CA SER A 64 2.26 -12.38 6.12
C SER A 64 3.10 -12.46 7.39
N ARG A 65 2.71 -11.77 8.48
CA ARG A 65 3.44 -11.77 9.77
C ARG A 65 4.93 -11.40 9.64
N LYS A 66 5.30 -10.66 8.58
CA LYS A 66 6.70 -10.36 8.25
C LYS A 66 7.45 -9.56 9.31
N LEU A 67 6.75 -8.93 10.25
CA LEU A 67 7.35 -8.10 11.30
C LEU A 67 7.65 -8.88 12.58
N ASP A 68 7.10 -10.08 12.75
CA ASP A 68 7.27 -10.85 13.97
C ASP A 68 8.75 -11.13 14.26
N GLY A 69 9.21 -10.76 15.45
CA GLY A 69 10.57 -11.02 15.90
C GLY A 69 11.63 -10.08 15.33
N LYS A 70 11.26 -9.14 14.46
CA LYS A 70 12.24 -8.22 13.86
C LYS A 70 12.78 -7.21 14.85
N SER A 71 14.04 -6.84 14.67
CA SER A 71 14.64 -5.72 15.40
C SER A 71 14.07 -4.39 14.91
N ARG A 72 14.34 -3.32 15.64
CA ARG A 72 13.94 -1.96 15.26
C ARG A 72 14.54 -1.57 13.91
N GLU A 73 15.81 -1.89 13.72
CA GLU A 73 16.58 -1.60 12.51
C GLU A 73 16.01 -2.36 11.31
N ASP A 74 15.62 -3.63 11.51
CA ASP A 74 14.98 -4.44 10.47
C ASP A 74 13.59 -3.92 10.11
N VAL A 75 12.83 -3.41 11.09
CA VAL A 75 11.53 -2.77 10.83
C VAL A 75 11.72 -1.48 10.05
N ILE A 76 12.68 -0.62 10.44
CA ILE A 76 13.00 0.61 9.71
C ILE A 76 13.43 0.30 8.28
N LYS A 77 14.25 -0.73 8.09
CA LYS A 77 14.69 -1.16 6.76
C LYS A 77 13.51 -1.60 5.88
N LEU A 78 12.48 -2.20 6.47
CA LEU A 78 11.32 -2.70 5.72
C LEU A 78 10.24 -1.64 5.49
N LEU A 79 9.94 -0.83 6.50
CA LEU A 79 8.78 0.06 6.50
C LEU A 79 9.16 1.55 6.44
N GLY A 80 10.43 1.87 6.64
CA GLY A 80 10.93 3.22 6.85
C GLY A 80 10.75 3.68 8.29
N GLU A 81 11.08 4.94 8.53
CA GLU A 81 10.79 5.59 9.82
C GLU A 81 9.28 5.71 10.03
N PRO A 82 8.78 5.45 11.24
CA PRO A 82 7.38 5.66 11.57
C PRO A 82 7.04 7.15 11.64
N ASN A 83 5.77 7.48 11.43
CA ASN A 83 5.27 8.84 11.54
C ASN A 83 5.22 9.33 13.00
N LYS A 84 4.95 8.41 13.94
CA LYS A 84 4.92 8.70 15.37
C LYS A 84 5.48 7.53 16.17
N LYS A 85 6.27 7.81 17.19
CA LYS A 85 6.73 6.84 18.20
C LYS A 85 6.07 7.22 19.52
N LEU A 86 5.51 6.25 20.23
CA LEU A 86 4.81 6.44 21.49
C LEU A 86 5.05 5.26 22.43
N THR A 87 4.76 5.45 23.71
CA THR A 87 4.87 4.40 24.73
C THR A 87 3.51 4.17 25.34
N VAL A 88 2.97 2.96 25.22
CA VAL A 88 1.67 2.57 25.79
C VAL A 88 1.90 1.36 26.69
N GLU A 89 1.47 1.45 27.94
CA GLU A 89 1.65 0.39 28.96
C GLU A 89 3.12 -0.08 29.10
N GLY A 90 4.08 0.84 28.96
CA GLY A 90 5.51 0.53 29.03
C GLY A 90 6.08 -0.16 27.78
N ARG A 91 5.29 -0.30 26.71
CA ARG A 91 5.72 -0.83 25.42
C ARG A 91 5.92 0.28 24.41
N GLU A 92 7.00 0.19 23.65
CA GLU A 92 7.24 1.09 22.53
C GLU A 92 6.35 0.70 21.36
N VAL A 93 5.62 1.67 20.82
CA VAL A 93 4.71 1.51 19.68
C VAL A 93 5.03 2.55 18.62
N TRP A 94 5.18 2.09 17.40
CA TRP A 94 5.44 2.91 16.22
C TRP A 94 4.18 2.95 15.37
N LEU A 95 3.76 4.14 14.97
CA LEU A 95 2.60 4.36 14.12
C LEU A 95 3.05 4.76 12.73
N TYR A 96 2.65 3.96 11.75
CA TYR A 96 2.80 4.24 10.33
C TYR A 96 1.47 4.74 9.80
N ARG A 97 1.44 5.95 9.24
CA ARG A 97 0.21 6.52 8.70
C ARG A 97 -0.20 5.75 7.44
N ILE A 98 -1.44 5.30 7.42
CA ILE A 98 -2.06 4.60 6.30
C ILE A 98 -3.47 5.16 6.06
N GLU A 99 -3.96 5.04 4.84
CA GLU A 99 -5.35 5.38 4.52
C GLU A 99 -6.04 4.17 3.89
N ASN A 100 -6.99 3.61 4.64
CA ASN A 100 -7.80 2.50 4.13
C ASN A 100 -9.13 3.04 3.57
N ARG A 101 -9.34 2.90 2.26
CA ARG A 101 -10.58 3.32 1.59
C ARG A 101 -11.80 2.46 1.94
N PHE A 102 -11.63 1.35 2.67
CA PHE A 102 -12.71 0.44 3.03
C PHE A 102 -13.47 0.83 4.32
N GLY A 103 -13.30 2.06 4.82
CA GLY A 103 -14.17 2.62 5.86
C GLY A 103 -13.86 2.20 7.29
N ASN A 104 -12.79 1.43 7.52
CA ASN A 104 -12.23 1.29 8.85
C ASN A 104 -11.41 2.54 9.17
N ASP A 105 -11.73 3.23 10.27
CA ASP A 105 -11.07 4.47 10.74
C ASP A 105 -9.59 4.28 11.16
N LEU A 106 -8.96 3.17 10.74
CA LEU A 106 -7.55 2.89 10.96
C LEU A 106 -6.69 3.80 10.07
N ARG A 107 -6.42 5.00 10.58
CA ARG A 107 -5.48 5.97 9.97
C ARG A 107 -4.01 5.62 10.24
N ASN A 108 -3.77 4.66 11.13
CA ASN A 108 -2.44 4.27 11.55
C ASN A 108 -2.33 2.75 11.59
N PHE A 109 -1.21 2.24 11.09
CA PHE A 109 -0.74 0.88 11.25
C PHE A 109 0.25 0.85 12.42
N PRO A 110 -0.10 0.18 13.53
CA PRO A 110 0.76 0.17 14.69
C PRO A 110 1.68 -1.05 14.72
N VAL A 111 2.94 -0.81 15.07
CA VAL A 111 3.98 -1.82 15.29
C VAL A 111 4.49 -1.69 16.71
N SER A 112 4.31 -2.70 17.55
CA SER A 112 4.82 -2.68 18.93
C SER A 112 6.08 -3.50 19.09
N PHE A 113 6.92 -3.11 20.04
CA PHE A 113 8.10 -3.86 20.44
C PHE A 113 7.93 -4.37 21.87
N GLU A 114 7.89 -5.70 22.04
CA GLU A 114 7.80 -6.33 23.36
C GLU A 114 9.16 -6.90 23.79
N GLY A 115 9.97 -6.06 24.46
CA GLY A 115 11.24 -6.50 25.06
C GLY A 115 12.13 -7.29 24.10
N LYS A 116 12.51 -8.52 24.49
CA LYS A 116 13.39 -9.42 23.69
C LYS A 116 12.66 -10.14 22.54
N LYS A 117 11.33 -10.07 22.47
CA LYS A 117 10.55 -10.79 21.44
C LYS A 117 10.50 -10.06 20.10
N GLY A 118 11.03 -8.84 20.03
CA GLY A 118 11.08 -8.05 18.79
C GLY A 118 9.76 -7.37 18.45
N ALA A 119 9.64 -6.96 17.19
CA ALA A 119 8.47 -6.29 16.66
C ALA A 119 7.29 -7.25 16.47
N PHE A 120 6.09 -6.69 16.54
CA PHE A 120 4.85 -7.38 16.27
C PHE A 120 3.82 -6.39 15.72
N ALA A 121 3.04 -6.83 14.74
CA ALA A 121 1.91 -6.08 14.22
C ALA A 121 0.62 -6.86 14.40
N GLY A 122 -0.29 -6.35 15.23
CA GLY A 122 -1.69 -6.76 15.18
C GLY A 122 -2.53 -6.72 16.45
N GLY A 123 -3.73 -7.30 16.33
CA GLY A 123 -4.70 -7.48 17.40
C GLY A 123 -4.52 -8.84 18.06
N VAL A 124 -3.84 -8.85 19.21
CA VAL A 124 -3.97 -9.93 20.20
C VAL A 124 -4.99 -9.44 21.23
N ARG A 125 -5.58 -10.31 22.05
CA ARG A 125 -6.37 -9.88 23.22
C ARG A 125 -5.42 -9.09 24.15
N GLY A 126 -5.53 -7.75 24.20
CA GLY A 126 -4.54 -6.86 24.83
C GLY A 126 -3.32 -6.50 23.96
N GLY A 127 -3.45 -6.60 22.62
CA GLY A 127 -2.41 -6.29 21.64
C GLY A 127 -2.45 -4.84 21.14
N THR A 128 -1.57 -4.50 20.20
CA THR A 128 -1.27 -3.11 19.81
C THR A 128 -2.45 -2.35 19.24
N ILE A 129 -3.28 -3.03 18.45
CA ILE A 129 -4.49 -2.43 17.89
C ILE A 129 -5.53 -2.19 18.99
N SER A 130 -5.72 -3.11 19.94
CA SER A 130 -6.64 -2.86 21.07
C SER A 130 -6.14 -1.74 21.99
N MET A 131 -4.83 -1.66 22.23
CA MET A 131 -4.22 -0.60 23.05
C MET A 131 -4.47 0.81 22.46
N ILE A 132 -4.45 0.97 21.14
CA ILE A 132 -4.66 2.28 20.50
C ILE A 132 -6.14 2.62 20.41
N VAL A 133 -7.00 1.62 20.16
CA VAL A 133 -8.45 1.84 20.10
C VAL A 133 -9.00 2.24 21.47
N ASP A 134 -8.53 1.63 22.56
CA ASP A 134 -9.02 1.92 23.92
C ASP A 134 -8.63 3.34 24.39
N ASP A 135 -7.45 3.85 24.02
CA ASP A 135 -7.00 5.21 24.40
C ASP A 135 -7.73 6.34 23.64
N ASP A 136 -8.19 6.09 22.42
CA ASP A 136 -8.97 7.08 21.63
C ASP A 136 -10.40 7.29 22.18
N TRP A 137 -10.88 6.44 23.10
CA TRP A 137 -12.14 6.66 23.84
C TRP A 137 -12.01 7.59 25.05
N VAL A 138 -10.79 7.86 25.53
CA VAL A 138 -10.55 8.62 26.77
C VAL A 138 -10.57 10.14 26.54
N ASN A 139 -10.61 10.60 25.28
CA ASN A 139 -10.62 12.03 24.93
C ASN A 139 -11.96 12.52 24.32
N LYS A 140 -13.10 11.99 24.78
CA LYS A 140 -14.43 12.58 24.53
C LYS A 140 -15.02 13.23 25.77
#